data_AF-A0A270B6M3-F1
#
_entry.id   AF-A0A270B6M3-F1
#
_cell.length_a   1.000
_cell.length_b   1.000
_cell.length_c   1.000
_cell.angle_alpha   90.00
_cell.angle_beta   90.00
_cell.angle_gamma   90.00
#
_symmetry.space_group_name_H-M   'P 1'
#
loop_
_entity.id
_entity.type
_entity.pdbx_description
1 polymer ?
#
loop_
_entity_poly.entity_id
_entity_poly.type
_entity_poly.pdbx_seq_one_letter_code
_entity_poly.pdbx_strand_id
1 'polypeptide(L)'
;MSAAGAVPAAVPVSLNEARGWLRLGATADEVVPLGGGAIRLTVRPVVAVEAVTLLAADGGASLLEPAGWRLAVGREGTGRLAIERPGAATQARIAYRAGMAADANAIPEAIRQGIIRMTQHMHDARDDDGLAPPAVIAALWHPWRRIGLGSGA
;
A
#
# COMPACT_ATOMS: atom_id res chain seq x y z
N MET A 1 21.21 33.07 0.89
CA MET A 1 19.99 32.63 0.17
C MET A 1 19.56 31.29 0.73
N SER A 2 18.68 31.32 1.73
CA SER A 2 18.15 30.10 2.37
C SER A 2 17.14 29.42 1.46
N ALA A 3 17.36 28.13 1.17
CA ALA A 3 16.34 27.27 0.60
C ALA A 3 15.22 27.09 1.63
N ALA A 4 14.07 27.69 1.38
CA ALA A 4 12.87 27.50 2.19
C ALA A 4 12.40 26.05 1.99
N GLY A 5 12.55 25.22 3.02
CA GLY A 5 11.98 23.88 3.06
C GLY A 5 10.46 23.99 2.94
N ALA A 6 9.92 23.50 1.82
CA ALA A 6 8.49 23.43 1.61
C ALA A 6 7.87 22.58 2.71
N VAL A 7 6.97 23.18 3.49
CA VAL A 7 6.15 22.46 4.46
C VAL A 7 5.36 21.40 3.67
N PRO A 8 5.48 20.09 3.97
CA PRO A 8 4.91 19.02 3.14
C PRO A 8 3.38 19.10 2.94
N ALA A 9 2.70 19.92 3.75
CA ALA A 9 1.27 20.20 3.70
C ALA A 9 0.83 21.14 2.55
N ALA A 10 1.74 21.81 1.83
CA ALA A 10 1.36 22.78 0.79
C ALA A 10 1.33 22.20 -0.65
N VAL A 11 1.78 20.96 -0.84
CA VAL A 11 1.90 20.35 -2.18
C VAL A 11 0.68 19.48 -2.50
N PRO A 12 -0.06 19.75 -3.59
CA PRO A 12 -1.19 18.92 -4.01
C PRO A 12 -0.75 17.47 -4.30
N VAL A 13 -1.57 16.49 -3.90
CA VAL A 13 -1.39 15.07 -4.27
C VAL A 13 -1.39 14.92 -5.78
N SER A 14 -0.33 14.33 -6.34
CA SER A 14 -0.32 13.96 -7.76
C SER A 14 -1.11 12.68 -8.03
N LEU A 15 -1.65 12.53 -9.24
CA LEU A 15 -2.33 11.30 -9.65
C LEU A 15 -1.40 10.07 -9.57
N ASN A 16 -0.12 10.23 -9.87
CA ASN A 16 0.87 9.16 -9.80
C ASN A 16 1.12 8.71 -8.34
N GLU A 17 1.16 9.66 -7.41
CA GLU A 17 1.22 9.38 -5.97
C GLU A 17 -0.04 8.64 -5.50
N ALA A 18 -1.23 9.11 -5.90
CA ALA A 18 -2.50 8.48 -5.56
C ALA A 18 -2.61 7.04 -6.06
N ARG A 19 -2.16 6.76 -7.29
CA ARG A 19 -2.10 5.39 -7.86
C ARG A 19 -1.25 4.42 -7.04
N GLY A 20 -0.28 4.91 -6.27
CA GLY A 20 0.56 4.10 -5.41
C GLY A 20 -0.21 3.46 -4.25
N TRP A 21 -1.15 4.19 -3.63
CA TRP A 21 -1.87 3.75 -2.43
C TRP A 21 -3.37 3.47 -2.65
N LEU A 22 -3.99 4.03 -3.69
CA LEU A 22 -5.39 3.77 -4.07
C LEU A 22 -5.49 2.50 -4.92
N ARG A 23 -5.07 1.37 -4.35
CA ARG A 23 -5.28 0.04 -4.95
C ARG A 23 -6.54 -0.59 -4.36
N LEU A 24 -7.38 -1.15 -5.22
CA LEU A 24 -8.58 -1.90 -4.82
C LEU A 24 -8.26 -3.39 -4.82
N GLY A 25 -8.45 -4.05 -3.68
CA GLY A 25 -8.46 -5.50 -3.56
C GLY A 25 -7.24 -6.23 -4.15
N ALA A 26 -6.09 -5.58 -4.29
CA ALA A 26 -4.96 -6.18 -4.99
C ALA A 26 -4.40 -7.34 -4.15
N THR A 27 -4.60 -8.56 -4.66
CA THR A 27 -3.93 -9.75 -4.17
C THR A 27 -2.48 -9.70 -4.63
N ALA A 28 -1.55 -9.77 -3.70
CA ALA A 28 -0.13 -9.89 -3.95
C ALA A 28 0.34 -11.30 -3.54
N ASP A 29 1.26 -11.84 -4.32
CA ASP A 29 1.91 -13.12 -4.06
C ASP A 29 3.42 -12.86 -4.06
N GLU A 30 4.07 -13.10 -2.91
CA GLU A 30 5.47 -12.77 -2.69
C GLU A 30 6.21 -13.99 -2.15
N VAL A 31 7.28 -14.40 -2.82
CA VAL A 31 8.19 -15.46 -2.34
C VAL A 31 9.39 -14.79 -1.68
N VAL A 32 9.59 -15.07 -0.39
CA VAL A 32 10.63 -14.45 0.42
C VAL A 32 11.54 -15.50 1.05
N PRO A 33 12.85 -15.23 1.18
CA PRO A 33 13.74 -16.08 1.95
C PRO A 33 13.44 -15.97 3.46
N LEU A 34 13.58 -17.07 4.18
CA LEU A 34 13.44 -17.13 5.64
C LEU A 34 14.80 -16.92 6.30
N GLY A 35 14.99 -15.76 6.95
CA GLY A 35 16.26 -15.32 7.53
C GLY A 35 16.26 -15.11 9.04
N GLY A 36 15.29 -15.67 9.77
CA GLY A 36 15.21 -15.59 11.24
C GLY A 36 14.61 -14.29 11.81
N GLY A 37 14.06 -13.42 10.95
CA GLY A 37 13.41 -12.18 11.35
C GLY A 37 12.02 -12.00 10.72
N ALA A 38 11.32 -10.94 11.13
CA ALA A 38 10.04 -10.59 10.53
C ALA A 38 10.22 -10.16 9.07
N ILE A 39 9.44 -10.78 8.18
CA ILE A 39 9.39 -10.49 6.75
C ILE A 39 8.66 -9.17 6.55
N ARG A 40 9.22 -8.29 5.72
CA ARG A 40 8.55 -7.05 5.31
C ARG A 40 7.83 -7.29 4.00
N LEU A 41 6.52 -7.08 3.98
CA LEU A 41 5.72 -7.17 2.77
C LEU A 41 5.92 -5.93 1.89
N THR A 42 6.09 -6.17 0.60
CA THR A 42 6.50 -5.14 -0.36
C THR A 42 5.31 -4.28 -0.79
N VAL A 43 4.13 -4.88 -1.02
CA VAL A 43 2.93 -4.15 -1.45
C VAL A 43 2.23 -3.55 -0.24
N ARG A 44 1.89 -2.26 -0.33
CA ARG A 44 1.28 -1.49 0.76
C ARG A 44 0.06 -0.70 0.26
N PRO A 45 -0.92 -0.40 1.11
CA PRO A 45 -1.02 -0.82 2.52
C PRO A 45 -1.46 -2.28 2.65
N VAL A 46 -0.83 -3.06 3.51
CA VAL A 46 -1.25 -4.44 3.80
C VAL A 46 -2.52 -4.41 4.64
N VAL A 47 -3.53 -5.17 4.22
CA VAL A 47 -4.83 -5.29 4.91
C VAL A 47 -4.91 -6.61 5.64
N ALA A 48 -4.60 -7.70 4.96
CA ALA A 48 -4.66 -9.05 5.50
C ALA A 48 -3.67 -9.94 4.75
N VAL A 49 -3.18 -10.98 5.41
CA VAL A 49 -2.49 -12.09 4.76
C VAL A 49 -3.48 -13.25 4.72
N GLU A 50 -3.63 -13.84 3.54
CA GLU A 50 -4.65 -14.86 3.24
C GLU A 50 -4.07 -16.27 3.39
N ALA A 51 -2.81 -16.45 2.96
CA ALA A 51 -2.12 -17.72 3.08
C ALA A 51 -0.62 -17.54 3.19
N VAL A 52 0.03 -18.45 3.91
CA VAL A 52 1.48 -18.58 4.00
C VAL A 52 1.84 -20.02 3.70
N THR A 53 2.60 -20.25 2.64
CA THR A 53 3.11 -21.57 2.25
C THR A 53 4.60 -21.61 2.48
N LEU A 54 5.04 -22.52 3.34
CA LEU A 54 6.45 -22.79 3.60
C LEU A 54 7.04 -23.66 2.48
N LEU A 55 8.21 -23.27 1.98
CA LEU A 55 8.92 -23.95 0.90
C LEU A 55 10.27 -24.46 1.41
N ALA A 56 10.47 -25.77 1.34
CA ALA A 56 11.69 -26.45 1.73
C ALA A 56 12.69 -26.53 0.56
N ALA A 57 13.97 -26.67 0.89
CA ALA A 57 15.05 -26.74 -0.11
C ALA A 57 14.97 -27.97 -1.01
N ASP A 58 14.31 -29.03 -0.55
CA ASP A 58 14.04 -30.26 -1.31
C ASP A 58 12.84 -30.15 -2.26
N GLY A 59 12.21 -28.98 -2.36
CA GLY A 59 11.03 -28.73 -3.17
C GLY A 59 9.71 -29.03 -2.45
N GLY A 60 9.74 -29.45 -1.18
CA GLY A 60 8.53 -29.61 -0.37
C GLY A 60 7.80 -28.29 -0.15
N ALA A 61 6.47 -28.31 -0.21
CA ALA A 61 5.62 -27.17 0.10
C ALA A 61 4.57 -27.55 1.15
N SER A 62 4.41 -26.73 2.19
CA SER A 62 3.45 -26.96 3.26
C SER A 62 2.69 -25.69 3.59
N LEU A 63 1.35 -25.76 3.59
CA LEU A 63 0.51 -24.65 3.99
C LEU A 63 0.57 -24.48 5.52
N LEU A 64 0.84 -23.26 5.97
CA LEU A 64 0.90 -22.93 7.37
C LEU A 64 -0.49 -22.53 7.87
N GLU A 65 -0.90 -23.12 9.00
CA GLU A 65 -2.12 -22.73 9.72
C GLU A 65 -2.08 -21.25 10.13
N PRO A 66 -3.22 -20.54 10.17
CA PRO A 66 -3.28 -19.11 10.53
C PRO A 66 -2.61 -18.76 11.87
N ALA A 67 -2.62 -19.68 12.84
CA ALA A 67 -1.96 -19.49 14.14
C ALA A 67 -0.43 -19.57 14.09
N GLY A 68 0.16 -20.06 12.98
CA GLY A 68 1.61 -20.22 12.80
C GLY A 68 2.35 -18.93 12.42
N TRP A 69 1.61 -17.85 12.15
CA TRP A 69 2.18 -16.56 11.80
C TRP A 69 1.47 -15.40 12.51
N ARG A 70 2.17 -14.28 12.65
CA ARG A 70 1.62 -13.03 13.17
C ARG A 70 1.92 -11.90 12.19
N LEU A 71 0.89 -11.16 11.82
CA LEU A 71 1.01 -9.93 11.03
C LEU A 71 0.89 -8.72 11.95
N ALA A 72 1.89 -7.85 11.89
CA ALA A 72 1.83 -6.51 12.46
C ALA A 72 1.77 -5.49 11.32
N VAL A 73 0.70 -4.71 11.27
CA VAL A 73 0.55 -3.61 10.30
C VAL A 73 0.89 -2.30 11.00
N GLY A 74 1.98 -1.65 10.57
CA GLY A 74 2.33 -0.32 11.07
C GLY A 74 1.35 0.75 10.60
N ARG A 75 1.35 1.92 11.26
CA ARG A 75 0.53 3.10 10.88
C ARG A 75 0.67 3.48 9.41
N GLU A 76 1.85 3.24 8.88
CA GLU A 76 2.23 3.34 7.47
C GLU A 76 1.85 2.10 6.63
N GLY A 77 0.77 1.39 6.94
CA GLY A 77 0.33 0.19 6.21
C GLY A 77 1.43 -0.85 5.91
N THR A 78 2.53 -0.84 6.68
CA THR A 78 3.70 -1.68 6.43
C THR A 78 3.43 -2.99 7.12
N GLY A 79 3.21 -4.04 6.35
CA GLY A 79 3.03 -5.38 6.89
C GLY A 79 4.38 -5.97 7.28
N ARG A 80 4.50 -6.38 8.54
CA ARG A 80 5.58 -7.23 9.05
C ARG A 80 4.99 -8.57 9.45
N LEU A 81 5.43 -9.62 8.78
CA LEU A 81 4.98 -10.99 9.00
C LEU A 81 6.05 -11.77 9.77
N ALA A 82 5.72 -12.25 10.95
CA ALA A 82 6.56 -13.17 11.71
C ALA A 82 6.00 -14.58 11.59
N ILE A 83 6.86 -15.55 11.26
CA ILE A 83 6.53 -16.98 11.23
C ILE A 83 7.20 -17.62 12.44
N GLU A 84 6.43 -18.30 13.29
CA GLU A 84 6.96 -18.81 14.56
C GLU A 84 7.86 -20.03 14.40
N ARG A 85 7.45 -20.97 13.56
CA ARG A 85 8.11 -22.27 13.40
C ARG A 85 8.20 -22.64 11.92
N PRO A 86 9.20 -22.11 11.19
CA PRO A 86 9.36 -22.41 9.76
C PRO A 86 9.87 -23.83 9.48
N GLY A 87 10.36 -24.57 10.49
CA GLY A 87 10.90 -25.92 10.29
C GLY A 87 12.14 -25.90 9.39
N ALA A 88 12.18 -26.80 8.40
CA ALA A 88 13.26 -26.90 7.40
C ALA A 88 13.04 -25.98 6.17
N ALA A 89 12.01 -25.14 6.19
CA ALA A 89 11.71 -24.25 5.08
C ALA A 89 12.80 -23.19 4.92
N THR A 90 13.21 -22.95 3.68
CA THR A 90 14.19 -21.91 3.32
C THR A 90 13.50 -20.66 2.76
N GLN A 91 12.27 -20.80 2.26
CA GLN A 91 11.47 -19.72 1.72
C GLN A 91 10.01 -19.81 2.18
N ALA A 92 9.30 -18.71 2.08
CA ALA A 92 7.85 -18.67 2.24
C ALA A 92 7.21 -17.94 1.07
N ARG A 93 6.13 -18.52 0.54
CA ARG A 93 5.21 -17.86 -0.39
C ARG A 93 4.05 -17.28 0.40
N ILE A 94 3.83 -15.97 0.26
CA ILE A 94 2.85 -15.23 1.05
C ILE A 94 1.82 -14.66 0.09
N ALA A 95 0.58 -15.12 0.21
CA ALA A 95 -0.56 -14.53 -0.47
C ALA A 95 -1.22 -13.53 0.49
N TYR A 96 -1.33 -12.27 0.07
CA TYR A 96 -1.86 -11.21 0.92
C TYR A 96 -2.63 -10.16 0.14
N ARG A 97 -3.54 -9.49 0.84
CA ARG A 97 -4.33 -8.40 0.30
C ARG A 97 -3.69 -7.08 0.68
N ALA A 98 -3.40 -6.26 -0.32
CA ALA A 98 -2.89 -4.92 -0.12
C ALA A 98 -3.69 -3.91 -0.95
N GLY A 99 -4.11 -2.83 -0.31
CA GLY A 99 -4.97 -1.83 -0.92
C GLY A 99 -5.78 -1.04 0.10
N MET A 100 -6.33 0.09 -0.33
CA MET A 100 -7.09 0.97 0.54
C MET A 100 -8.51 0.46 0.81
N ALA A 101 -9.07 -0.31 -0.12
CA ALA A 101 -10.43 -0.82 -0.05
C ALA A 101 -10.54 -2.18 -0.75
N ALA A 102 -11.46 -3.02 -0.30
CA ALA A 102 -11.74 -4.31 -0.94
C ALA A 102 -12.43 -4.13 -2.30
N ASP A 103 -13.26 -3.09 -2.42
CA ASP A 103 -14.04 -2.73 -3.60
C ASP A 103 -14.33 -1.22 -3.61
N ALA A 104 -14.99 -0.73 -4.67
CA ALA A 104 -15.28 0.68 -4.85
C ALA A 104 -16.18 1.29 -3.74
N ASN A 105 -17.06 0.48 -3.13
CA ASN A 105 -17.97 0.92 -2.07
C ASN A 105 -17.25 1.04 -0.72
N ALA A 106 -16.16 0.29 -0.52
CA ALA A 106 -15.31 0.39 0.65
C ALA A 106 -14.34 1.58 0.62
N ILE A 107 -14.25 2.34 -0.49
CA ILE A 107 -13.46 3.58 -0.56
C ILE A 107 -14.10 4.66 0.34
N PRO A 108 -13.34 5.47 1.10
CA PRO A 108 -13.91 6.62 1.80
C PRO A 108 -14.64 7.60 0.87
N GLU A 109 -15.81 8.10 1.29
CA GLU A 109 -16.67 8.97 0.46
C GLU A 109 -15.94 10.22 -0.04
N ALA A 110 -15.11 10.83 0.80
CA ALA A 110 -14.29 11.99 0.43
C ALA A 110 -13.34 11.71 -0.75
N ILE A 111 -12.78 10.49 -0.85
CA ILE A 111 -11.95 10.09 -1.99
C ILE A 111 -12.81 9.93 -3.24
N ARG A 112 -13.97 9.26 -3.13
CA ARG A 112 -14.92 9.12 -4.25
C ARG A 112 -15.34 10.48 -4.80
N GLN A 113 -15.69 11.41 -3.93
CA GLN A 113 -16.04 12.79 -4.30
C GLN A 113 -14.88 13.53 -4.97
N GLY A 114 -13.65 13.34 -4.48
CA GLY A 114 -12.45 13.88 -5.13
C GLY A 114 -12.22 13.32 -6.54
N ILE A 115 -12.44 12.01 -6.74
CA ILE A 115 -12.35 11.36 -8.07
C ILE A 115 -13.40 11.94 -9.02
N ILE A 116 -14.66 12.07 -8.60
CA ILE A 116 -15.74 12.63 -9.43
C ILE A 116 -15.40 14.05 -9.89
N ARG A 117 -14.96 14.91 -8.96
CA ARG A 117 -14.56 16.30 -9.28
C ARG A 117 -13.36 16.35 -10.22
N MET A 118 -12.41 15.43 -10.06
CA MET A 118 -11.26 15.30 -10.97
C MET A 118 -11.71 14.92 -12.38
N THR A 119 -12.60 13.93 -12.50
CA THR A 119 -13.13 13.48 -13.79
C THR A 119 -13.91 14.59 -14.49
N GLN A 120 -14.72 15.35 -13.75
CA GLN A 120 -15.41 16.54 -14.27
C GLN A 120 -14.40 17.57 -14.79
N HIS A 121 -13.40 17.92 -13.98
CA HIS A 121 -12.38 18.88 -14.40
C HIS A 121 -11.62 18.45 -15.67
N MET A 122 -11.24 17.17 -15.77
CA MET A 122 -10.57 16.63 -16.96
C MET A 122 -11.49 16.57 -18.19
N HIS A 123 -12.79 16.38 -18.01
CA HIS A 123 -13.77 16.41 -19.10
C HIS A 123 -13.94 17.84 -19.62
N ASP A 124 -14.07 18.81 -18.72
CA ASP A 124 -14.25 20.23 -19.08
C ASP A 124 -12.98 20.81 -19.71
N ALA A 125 -11.80 20.37 -19.28
CA ALA A 125 -10.51 20.74 -19.84
C ALA A 125 -10.12 19.89 -21.07
N ARG A 126 -11.01 19.05 -21.61
CA ARG A 126 -10.66 18.17 -22.76
C ARG A 126 -10.34 18.95 -24.04
N ASP A 127 -10.91 20.16 -24.17
CA ASP A 127 -10.68 21.07 -25.29
C ASP A 127 -9.57 22.11 -24.99
N ASP A 128 -8.92 22.04 -23.83
CA ASP A 128 -7.90 22.99 -23.36
C ASP A 128 -6.62 22.25 -22.95
N ASP A 129 -5.52 22.47 -23.66
CA ASP A 129 -4.26 21.73 -23.52
C ASP A 129 -3.53 22.07 -22.21
N GLY A 130 -3.97 21.43 -21.13
CA GLY A 130 -3.18 21.28 -19.92
C GLY A 130 -3.57 22.21 -18.79
N LEU A 131 -4.32 21.66 -17.82
CA LEU A 131 -4.32 22.19 -16.47
C LEU A 131 -4.05 21.07 -15.49
N ALA A 132 -2.99 21.27 -14.70
CA ALA A 132 -2.77 20.49 -13.50
C ALA A 132 -4.05 20.54 -12.65
N PRO A 133 -4.43 19.45 -11.98
CA PRO A 133 -5.63 19.42 -11.17
C PRO A 133 -5.73 20.63 -10.23
N PRO A 134 -6.92 21.27 -10.12
CA PRO A 134 -7.13 22.35 -9.18
C PRO A 134 -6.68 21.92 -7.79
N ALA A 135 -5.83 22.73 -7.14
CA ALA A 135 -5.22 22.41 -5.86
C ALA A 135 -6.24 22.00 -4.79
N VAL A 136 -7.48 22.49 -4.88
CA VAL A 136 -8.62 22.11 -4.02
C VAL A 136 -9.00 20.63 -4.14
N ILE A 137 -8.91 20.03 -5.33
CA ILE A 137 -9.24 18.62 -5.56
C ILE A 137 -8.12 17.73 -5.02
N ALA A 138 -6.87 18.11 -5.28
CA ALA A 138 -5.72 17.41 -4.74
C ALA A 138 -5.62 17.53 -3.20
N ALA A 139 -6.14 18.62 -2.62
CA ALA A 139 -6.23 18.81 -1.17
C ALA A 139 -7.28 17.89 -0.51
N LEU A 140 -8.33 17.46 -1.23
CA LEU A 140 -9.28 16.49 -0.70
C LEU A 140 -8.62 15.14 -0.41
N TRP A 141 -7.47 14.84 -1.01
CA TRP A 141 -6.73 13.59 -0.80
C TRP A 141 -5.61 13.73 0.25
N HIS A 142 -5.38 14.93 0.79
CA HIS A 142 -4.34 15.16 1.82
C HIS A 142 -4.47 14.28 3.06
N PRO A 143 -5.66 14.03 3.65
CA PRO A 143 -5.77 13.18 4.83
C PRO A 143 -5.31 11.74 4.62
N TRP A 144 -5.27 11.31 3.35
CA TRP A 144 -4.80 10.00 2.93
C TRP A 144 -3.38 10.03 2.34
N ARG A 145 -2.76 11.22 2.21
CA ARG A 145 -1.30 11.32 2.04
C ARG A 145 -0.67 10.79 3.30
N ARG A 146 0.17 9.80 3.09
CA ARG A 146 0.88 9.18 4.19
C ARG A 146 2.04 10.08 4.59
N ILE A 147 2.06 10.48 5.85
CA ILE A 147 3.21 11.15 6.45
C ILE A 147 4.25 10.07 6.72
N GLY A 148 5.03 9.72 5.70
CA GLY A 148 6.28 9.03 5.91
C GLY A 148 7.19 9.95 6.72
N LEU A 149 7.16 9.83 8.05
CA LEU A 149 8.30 10.26 8.85
C LEU A 149 9.44 9.38 8.35
N GLY A 150 10.37 9.97 7.59
CA GLY A 150 11.59 9.29 7.21
C GLY A 150 12.18 8.69 8.47
N SER A 151 12.10 7.37 8.58
CA SER A 151 12.85 6.66 9.62
C SER A 151 14.29 6.80 9.17
N GLY A 152 14.98 7.78 9.73
CA GLY A 152 16.42 7.89 9.62
C GLY A 152 17.05 6.57 10.06
N ALA A 153 17.90 6.05 9.20
CA ALA A 153 19.13 5.33 9.51
C ALA A 153 19.99 5.42 8.25
#